data_AF-A0A354CMR8-F1
#
_entry.id   AF-A0A354CMR8-F1
#
_cell.length_a   1.000
_cell.length_b   1.000
_cell.length_c   1.000
_cell.angle_alpha   90.00
_cell.angle_beta   90.00
_cell.angle_gamma   90.00
#
_symmetry.space_group_name_H-M   'P 1'
#
loop_
_entity.id
_entity.type
_entity.pdbx_description
1 polymer ?
#
loop_
_entity_poly.entity_id
_entity_poly.type
_entity_poly.pdbx_seq_one_letter_code
_entity_poly.pdbx_strand_id
1 'polypeptide(L)'
;MKIQELAIPHADICDELKLYFNGDNFSITDNTIVIDTNGNVDTDTYFNSFSIRKWMKYTELKNLTLTIDVEGECSIYLCYAWIDKANIIRRAGDNKPAFIKESSARESLTLTYPDNSEGTIAYYRIASENGPVRIYAAGYSSDLSIINDVKVALGICTYKREEFVYKNIASLKSSILDNASSTLCGKVKVIISDNGCSLDKAQISDKDITCVDNLNLGGSGGFTRCMIEAKKLM
;
A
#
# COMPACT_ATOMS: atom_id res chain seq x y z
N MET A 1 5.32 14.58 2.88
CA MET A 1 5.50 13.22 3.48
C MET A 1 4.87 12.18 2.56
N LYS A 2 5.56 11.07 2.29
CA LYS A 2 4.99 9.95 1.51
C LYS A 2 3.96 9.20 2.36
N ILE A 3 2.78 8.97 1.79
CA ILE A 3 1.63 8.38 2.50
C ILE A 3 1.18 7.05 1.89
N GLN A 4 1.44 6.84 0.59
CA GLN A 4 1.17 5.57 -0.10
C GLN A 4 2.17 5.42 -1.25
N GLU A 5 2.74 4.23 -1.40
CA GLU A 5 3.61 3.89 -2.52
C GLU A 5 2.82 3.13 -3.58
N LEU A 6 3.31 3.15 -4.81
CA LEU A 6 2.85 2.26 -5.87
C LEU A 6 3.14 0.81 -5.47
N ALA A 7 2.10 0.01 -5.36
CA ALA A 7 2.20 -1.42 -5.14
C ALA A 7 2.33 -2.15 -6.49
N ILE A 8 3.23 -3.13 -6.52
CA ILE A 8 3.45 -4.04 -7.64
C ILE A 8 3.02 -5.45 -7.20
N PRO A 9 2.41 -6.27 -8.09
CA PRO A 9 2.10 -7.67 -7.79
C PRO A 9 3.35 -8.44 -7.34
N HIS A 10 3.17 -9.32 -6.36
CA HIS A 10 4.23 -10.17 -5.84
C HIS A 10 3.71 -11.59 -5.66
N ALA A 11 4.38 -12.58 -6.26
CA ALA A 11 3.91 -13.97 -6.30
C ALA A 11 3.60 -14.56 -4.92
N ASP A 12 4.39 -14.22 -3.90
CA ASP A 12 4.19 -14.72 -2.53
C ASP A 12 3.05 -14.04 -1.75
N ILE A 13 2.50 -12.91 -2.26
CA ILE A 13 1.48 -12.10 -1.59
C ILE A 13 0.18 -12.11 -2.39
N CYS A 14 0.22 -11.57 -3.61
CA CYS A 14 -0.90 -11.51 -4.55
C CYS A 14 -0.36 -11.16 -5.95
N ASP A 15 -0.66 -12.00 -6.93
CA ASP A 15 -0.28 -11.86 -8.33
C ASP A 15 -1.46 -11.50 -9.26
N GLU A 16 -2.65 -11.26 -8.69
CA GLU A 16 -3.84 -10.87 -9.45
C GLU A 16 -3.69 -9.44 -9.98
N LEU A 17 -3.21 -9.31 -11.22
CA LEU A 17 -2.86 -8.04 -11.86
C LEU A 17 -3.99 -7.00 -11.79
N LYS A 18 -5.26 -7.42 -11.92
CA LYS A 18 -6.42 -6.52 -11.90
C LYS A 18 -6.66 -5.84 -10.55
N LEU A 19 -6.07 -6.33 -9.45
CA LEU A 19 -6.11 -5.64 -8.16
C LEU A 19 -5.10 -4.47 -8.09
N TYR A 20 -4.11 -4.46 -8.97
CA TYR A 20 -3.02 -3.49 -8.99
C TYR A 20 -3.15 -2.50 -10.15
N PHE A 21 -3.48 -2.96 -11.35
CA PHE A 21 -3.52 -2.13 -12.55
C PHE A 21 -4.67 -2.49 -13.50
N ASN A 22 -5.24 -1.44 -14.09
CA ASN A 22 -6.05 -1.51 -15.30
C ASN A 22 -5.27 -0.89 -16.46
N GLY A 23 -5.82 -0.98 -17.66
CA GLY A 23 -5.22 -0.43 -18.87
C GLY A 23 -4.99 -1.49 -19.94
N ASP A 24 -4.32 -1.07 -21.00
CA ASP A 24 -4.11 -1.84 -22.22
C ASP A 24 -2.65 -1.73 -22.68
N ASN A 25 -2.11 -2.80 -23.27
CA ASN A 25 -0.75 -2.86 -23.81
C ASN A 25 0.34 -2.44 -22.80
N PHE A 26 0.32 -3.07 -21.63
CA PHE A 26 1.37 -2.92 -20.63
C PHE A 26 1.74 -4.27 -20.02
N SER A 27 2.92 -4.33 -19.42
CA SER A 27 3.41 -5.47 -18.66
C SER A 27 4.17 -4.99 -17.42
N ILE A 28 4.50 -5.94 -16.53
CA ILE A 28 5.35 -5.69 -15.37
C ILE A 28 6.58 -6.58 -15.50
N THR A 29 7.76 -5.98 -15.52
CA THR A 29 9.05 -6.66 -15.62
C THR A 29 9.97 -6.08 -14.55
N ASP A 30 10.54 -6.93 -13.69
CA ASP A 30 11.48 -6.52 -12.63
C ASP A 30 11.00 -5.31 -11.79
N ASN A 31 9.77 -5.39 -11.27
CA ASN A 31 9.08 -4.33 -10.54
C ASN A 31 8.89 -3.00 -11.31
N THR A 32 9.12 -3.00 -12.60
CA THR A 32 8.93 -1.85 -13.49
C THR A 32 7.69 -2.08 -14.35
N ILE A 33 6.82 -1.08 -14.43
CA ILE A 33 5.69 -1.11 -15.35
C ILE A 33 6.19 -0.65 -16.70
N VAL A 34 5.99 -1.47 -17.73
CA VAL A 34 6.36 -1.16 -19.11
C VAL A 34 5.08 -1.00 -19.92
N ILE A 35 4.82 0.21 -20.39
CA ILE A 35 3.70 0.55 -21.26
C ILE A 35 4.24 0.56 -22.69
N ASP A 36 3.69 -0.30 -23.55
CA ASP A 36 4.07 -0.34 -24.96
C ASP A 36 3.49 0.88 -25.71
N THR A 37 3.94 1.08 -26.95
CA THR A 37 3.47 2.19 -27.79
C THR A 37 1.94 2.16 -27.95
N ASN A 38 1.28 3.31 -27.76
CA ASN A 38 -0.17 3.46 -27.70
C ASN A 38 -0.87 2.72 -26.55
N GLY A 39 -0.11 2.21 -25.56
CA GLY A 39 -0.64 1.61 -24.35
C GLY A 39 -0.95 2.63 -23.27
N ASN A 40 -1.62 2.17 -22.22
CA ASN A 40 -1.88 2.95 -21.02
C ASN A 40 -1.95 2.07 -19.77
N VAL A 41 -1.78 2.72 -18.62
CA VAL A 41 -2.04 2.14 -17.31
C VAL A 41 -2.94 3.08 -16.50
N ASP A 42 -3.98 2.51 -15.94
CA ASP A 42 -4.87 3.12 -14.96
C ASP A 42 -4.62 2.53 -13.57
N THR A 43 -4.53 3.40 -12.57
CA THR A 43 -4.38 3.01 -11.16
C THR A 43 -5.68 3.10 -10.37
N ASP A 44 -6.83 3.04 -11.05
CA ASP A 44 -8.17 3.01 -10.44
C ASP A 44 -8.52 1.65 -9.81
N THR A 45 -7.55 1.07 -9.12
CA THR A 45 -7.55 -0.30 -8.63
C THR A 45 -7.46 -0.36 -7.10
N TYR A 46 -7.64 -1.56 -6.55
CA TYR A 46 -7.70 -1.77 -5.10
C TYR A 46 -6.43 -1.29 -4.39
N PHE A 47 -5.25 -1.65 -4.90
CA PHE A 47 -3.98 -1.33 -4.24
C PHE A 47 -3.43 0.05 -4.58
N ASN A 48 -3.68 0.57 -5.78
CA ASN A 48 -2.98 1.77 -6.29
C ASN A 48 -3.84 3.03 -6.36
N SER A 49 -5.14 2.91 -6.07
CA SER A 49 -5.98 4.08 -5.89
C SER A 49 -5.83 4.65 -4.47
N PHE A 50 -6.04 5.96 -4.33
CA PHE A 50 -5.91 6.68 -3.07
C PHE A 50 -7.30 7.07 -2.55
N SER A 51 -7.66 6.64 -1.34
CA SER A 51 -8.96 6.92 -0.71
C SER A 51 -9.07 8.37 -0.19
N ILE A 52 -8.96 9.35 -1.08
CA ILE A 52 -8.81 10.77 -0.74
C ILE A 52 -9.89 11.29 0.21
N ARG A 53 -11.15 10.86 0.05
CA ARG A 53 -12.25 11.31 0.92
C ARG A 53 -12.13 10.81 2.36
N LYS A 54 -11.56 9.62 2.57
CA LYS A 54 -11.31 9.11 3.92
C LYS A 54 -10.18 9.89 4.59
N TRP A 55 -9.10 10.18 3.85
CA TRP A 55 -8.00 10.99 4.35
C TRP A 55 -8.46 12.40 4.71
N MET A 56 -9.17 13.10 3.81
CA MET A 56 -9.76 14.41 4.12
C MET A 56 -10.70 14.41 5.34
N LYS A 57 -11.39 13.28 5.61
CA LYS A 57 -12.33 13.17 6.74
C LYS A 57 -11.64 12.89 8.08
N TYR A 58 -10.59 12.07 8.08
CA TYR A 58 -9.99 11.51 9.29
C TYR A 58 -8.57 12.02 9.57
N THR A 59 -7.99 12.82 8.69
CA THR A 59 -6.66 13.41 8.84
C THR A 59 -6.67 14.88 8.43
N GLU A 60 -5.54 15.58 8.63
CA GLU A 60 -5.34 16.96 8.18
C GLU A 60 -4.83 17.05 6.72
N LEU A 61 -5.27 16.14 5.85
CA LEU A 61 -4.83 16.14 4.45
C LEU A 61 -5.23 17.46 3.78
N LYS A 62 -4.26 18.33 3.49
CA LYS A 62 -4.49 19.64 2.84
C LYS A 62 -4.30 19.59 1.34
N ASN A 63 -3.35 18.79 0.87
CA ASN A 63 -3.05 18.59 -0.52
C ASN A 63 -2.72 17.13 -0.79
N LEU A 64 -2.76 16.73 -2.07
CA LEU A 64 -2.33 15.43 -2.53
C LEU A 64 -1.41 15.63 -3.73
N THR A 65 -0.25 14.99 -3.69
CA THR A 65 0.75 15.10 -4.74
C THR A 65 1.15 13.70 -5.20
N LEU A 66 1.17 13.48 -6.50
CA LEU A 66 1.77 12.30 -7.13
C LEU A 66 3.25 12.58 -7.40
N THR A 67 4.14 11.74 -6.90
CA THR A 67 5.53 11.69 -7.38
C THR A 67 5.71 10.41 -8.19
N ILE A 68 6.31 10.53 -9.37
CA ILE A 68 6.53 9.40 -10.29
C ILE A 68 7.90 9.49 -10.96
N ASP A 69 8.62 8.37 -10.96
CA ASP A 69 9.89 8.17 -11.65
C ASP A 69 9.63 7.42 -12.96
N VAL A 70 9.77 8.13 -14.08
CA VAL A 70 9.29 7.71 -15.40
C VAL A 70 10.31 8.00 -16.51
N GLU A 71 10.44 7.07 -17.45
CA GLU A 71 11.23 7.19 -18.69
C GLU A 71 10.34 7.00 -19.90
N GLY A 72 10.64 7.70 -20.99
CA GLY A 72 9.80 7.74 -22.20
C GLY A 72 8.87 8.96 -22.25
N GLU A 73 8.30 9.18 -23.43
CA GLU A 73 7.36 10.27 -23.71
C GLU A 73 5.92 9.82 -23.38
N CYS A 74 5.24 10.59 -22.53
CA CYS A 74 3.96 10.17 -21.96
C CYS A 74 3.04 11.33 -21.58
N SER A 75 1.74 11.05 -21.55
CA SER A 75 0.73 11.90 -20.93
C SER A 75 0.32 11.35 -19.57
N ILE A 76 0.33 12.19 -18.55
CA ILE A 76 -0.09 11.85 -17.18
C ILE A 76 -1.37 12.58 -16.85
N TYR A 77 -2.39 11.84 -16.44
CA TYR A 77 -3.69 12.36 -16.02
C TYR A 77 -3.86 12.16 -14.52
N LEU A 78 -4.30 13.21 -13.83
CA LEU A 78 -4.74 13.13 -12.44
C LEU A 78 -6.26 13.01 -12.41
N CYS A 79 -6.74 11.90 -11.88
CA CYS A 79 -8.11 11.46 -12.01
C CYS A 79 -8.80 11.28 -10.66
N TYR A 80 -10.13 11.37 -10.69
CA TYR A 80 -11.01 11.10 -9.57
C TYR A 80 -12.10 10.10 -9.96
N ALA A 81 -12.53 9.34 -8.97
CA ALA A 81 -13.74 8.52 -9.05
C ALA A 81 -14.66 8.78 -7.86
N TRP A 82 -15.97 8.76 -8.12
CA TRP A 82 -17.01 8.87 -7.12
C TRP A 82 -18.28 8.12 -7.55
N ILE A 83 -19.19 7.95 -6.62
CA ILE A 83 -20.49 7.34 -6.88
C ILE A 83 -21.52 8.47 -7.00
N ASP A 84 -22.21 8.55 -8.13
CA ASP A 84 -23.41 9.36 -8.31
C ASP A 84 -24.63 8.45 -8.40
N LYS A 85 -25.45 8.47 -7.36
CA LYS A 85 -26.59 7.55 -7.13
C LYS A 85 -26.16 6.09 -7.15
N ALA A 86 -26.16 5.46 -8.32
CA ALA A 86 -25.79 4.06 -8.54
C ALA A 86 -24.67 3.90 -9.60
N ASN A 87 -24.20 5.00 -10.19
CA ASN A 87 -23.19 4.97 -11.24
C ASN A 87 -21.82 5.36 -10.70
N ILE A 88 -20.79 4.64 -11.12
CA ILE A 88 -19.41 5.02 -10.85
C ILE A 88 -18.98 6.00 -11.93
N ILE A 89 -18.71 7.24 -11.53
CA ILE A 89 -18.18 8.28 -12.41
C ILE A 89 -16.66 8.29 -12.27
N ARG A 90 -15.96 8.30 -13.40
CA ARG A 90 -14.49 8.39 -13.51
C ARG A 90 -14.15 9.57 -14.42
N ARG A 91 -13.33 10.50 -13.93
CA ARG A 91 -12.89 11.66 -14.74
C ARG A 91 -11.46 12.05 -14.40
N ALA A 92 -10.67 12.38 -15.43
CA ALA A 92 -9.57 13.32 -15.27
C ALA A 92 -10.18 14.72 -15.08
N GLY A 93 -9.61 15.54 -14.20
CA GLY A 93 -10.23 16.81 -13.76
C GLY A 93 -10.95 17.61 -14.87
N ASP A 94 -10.26 17.85 -15.98
CA ASP A 94 -10.77 18.56 -17.17
C ASP A 94 -10.70 17.71 -18.47
N ASN A 95 -10.54 16.39 -18.34
CA ASN A 95 -10.24 15.47 -19.45
C ASN A 95 -8.94 15.80 -20.24
N LYS A 96 -8.05 16.63 -19.70
CA LYS A 96 -6.73 16.88 -20.28
C LYS A 96 -5.64 16.23 -19.43
N PRO A 97 -4.47 15.93 -20.03
CA PRO A 97 -3.33 15.53 -19.24
C PRO A 97 -2.94 16.68 -18.28
N ALA A 98 -2.66 16.31 -17.04
CA ALA A 98 -2.09 17.23 -16.06
C ALA A 98 -0.64 17.57 -16.42
N PHE A 99 0.05 16.67 -17.14
CA PHE A 99 1.40 16.87 -17.63
C PHE A 99 1.64 16.06 -18.91
N ILE A 100 2.35 16.64 -19.87
CA ILE A 100 2.84 15.97 -21.07
C ILE A 100 4.36 16.00 -21.01
N LYS A 101 4.97 14.81 -21.05
CA LYS A 101 6.42 14.63 -21.05
C LYS A 101 6.89 14.37 -22.49
N GLU A 102 7.56 15.35 -23.08
CA GLU A 102 8.10 15.30 -24.46
C GLU A 102 9.57 14.86 -24.51
N SER A 103 10.15 14.51 -23.36
CA SER A 103 11.51 13.96 -23.23
C SER A 103 11.43 12.45 -23.12
N SER A 104 12.39 11.71 -23.70
CA SER A 104 12.52 10.26 -23.48
C SER A 104 13.37 9.90 -22.27
N ALA A 105 14.10 10.85 -21.68
CA ALA A 105 14.99 10.61 -20.54
C ALA A 105 14.23 10.19 -19.27
N ARG A 106 14.88 9.46 -18.36
CA ARG A 106 14.30 9.13 -17.04
C ARG A 106 14.29 10.35 -16.13
N GLU A 107 13.13 10.68 -15.60
CA GLU A 107 12.91 11.86 -14.78
C GLU A 107 11.93 11.57 -13.64
N SER A 108 12.14 12.19 -12.48
CA SER A 108 11.19 12.15 -11.36
C SER A 108 10.30 13.40 -11.41
N LEU A 109 9.03 13.20 -11.72
CA LEU A 109 8.01 14.24 -11.79
C LEU A 109 7.20 14.31 -10.50
N THR A 110 6.74 15.51 -10.14
CA THR A 110 5.87 15.75 -9.00
C THR A 110 4.68 16.59 -9.45
N LEU A 111 3.46 16.04 -9.35
CA LEU A 111 2.23 16.65 -9.85
C LEU A 111 1.22 16.80 -8.71
N THR A 112 0.71 18.00 -8.51
CA THR A 112 -0.29 18.30 -7.48
C THR A 112 -1.70 18.05 -8.01
N TYR A 113 -2.49 17.29 -7.28
CA TYR A 113 -3.90 17.08 -7.59
C TYR A 113 -4.70 18.38 -7.43
N PRO A 114 -5.55 18.74 -8.40
CA PRO A 114 -6.42 19.90 -8.27
C PRO A 114 -7.53 19.64 -7.24
N ASP A 115 -8.00 20.67 -6.54
CA ASP A 115 -9.08 20.50 -5.57
C ASP A 115 -10.35 19.92 -6.23
N ASN A 116 -10.90 18.87 -5.61
CA ASN A 116 -12.14 18.23 -6.06
C ASN A 116 -12.99 17.80 -4.85
N SER A 117 -14.14 18.45 -4.67
CA SER A 117 -15.04 18.23 -3.54
C SER A 117 -15.87 16.93 -3.64
N GLU A 118 -16.02 16.38 -4.84
CA GLU A 118 -16.83 15.19 -5.13
C GLU A 118 -15.99 13.90 -5.12
N GLY A 119 -14.68 14.02 -5.39
CA GLY A 119 -13.74 12.90 -5.45
C GLY A 119 -13.79 12.01 -4.21
N THR A 120 -14.16 10.75 -4.39
CA THR A 120 -14.11 9.74 -3.33
C THR A 120 -12.76 9.04 -3.31
N ILE A 121 -12.25 8.76 -4.52
CA ILE A 121 -10.97 8.12 -4.79
C ILE A 121 -10.19 9.02 -5.76
N ALA A 122 -8.89 9.18 -5.54
CA ALA A 122 -7.94 9.76 -6.47
C ALA A 122 -7.09 8.64 -7.08
N TYR A 123 -6.78 8.74 -8.37
CA TYR A 123 -5.90 7.83 -9.09
C TYR A 123 -5.28 8.55 -10.27
N TYR A 124 -4.28 7.95 -10.90
CA TYR A 124 -3.69 8.50 -12.12
C TYR A 124 -3.73 7.52 -13.28
N ARG A 125 -3.75 8.07 -14.49
CA ARG A 125 -3.55 7.36 -15.74
C ARG A 125 -2.26 7.83 -16.39
N ILE A 126 -1.54 6.90 -17.01
CA ILE A 126 -0.38 7.22 -17.84
C ILE A 126 -0.56 6.55 -19.18
N ALA A 127 -0.41 7.32 -20.24
CA ALA A 127 -0.49 6.86 -21.62
C ALA A 127 0.85 7.11 -22.33
N SER A 128 1.27 6.12 -23.12
CA SER A 128 2.40 6.27 -24.04
C SER A 128 2.03 7.24 -25.17
N GLU A 129 2.95 8.14 -25.51
CA GLU A 129 2.81 9.05 -26.66
C GLU A 129 3.67 8.56 -27.84
N ASN A 130 4.99 8.74 -27.75
CA ASN A 130 5.92 8.38 -28.83
C ASN A 130 6.92 7.31 -28.36
N GLY A 131 6.44 6.07 -28.25
CA GLY A 131 7.27 4.92 -27.88
C GLY A 131 7.00 4.39 -26.48
N PRO A 132 7.73 3.33 -26.05
CA PRO A 132 7.48 2.69 -24.78
C PRO A 132 7.79 3.61 -23.59
N VAL A 133 7.01 3.45 -22.51
CA VAL A 133 7.16 4.19 -21.26
C VAL A 133 7.46 3.22 -20.14
N ARG A 134 8.41 3.57 -19.26
CA ARG A 134 8.76 2.78 -18.08
C ARG A 134 8.48 3.57 -16.82
N ILE A 135 7.75 2.97 -15.88
CA ILE A 135 7.50 3.53 -14.56
C ILE A 135 8.26 2.71 -13.53
N TYR A 136 9.23 3.33 -12.88
CA TYR A 136 10.13 2.68 -11.92
C TYR A 136 9.63 2.79 -10.49
N ALA A 137 8.96 3.90 -10.17
CA ALA A 137 8.35 4.11 -8.87
C ALA A 137 7.27 5.19 -8.99
N ALA A 138 6.24 5.08 -8.17
CA ALA A 138 5.33 6.18 -7.95
C ALA A 138 4.84 6.18 -6.50
N GLY A 139 4.19 7.26 -6.08
CA GLY A 139 3.53 7.31 -4.79
C GLY A 139 2.84 8.64 -4.54
N TYR A 140 1.93 8.60 -3.58
CA TYR A 140 1.23 9.76 -3.10
C TYR A 140 1.95 10.36 -1.90
N SER A 141 1.99 11.68 -1.86
CA SER A 141 2.52 12.47 -0.75
C SER A 141 1.54 13.58 -0.37
N SER A 142 1.67 14.06 0.86
CA SER A 142 0.96 15.23 1.37
C SER A 142 1.82 16.02 2.35
N ASP A 143 1.53 17.31 2.47
CA ASP A 143 2.13 18.17 3.48
C ASP A 143 1.34 18.06 4.79
N LEU A 144 1.85 17.21 5.69
CA LEU A 144 1.29 16.95 7.01
C LEU A 144 2.08 17.74 8.06
N SER A 145 1.36 18.41 8.96
CA SER A 145 1.91 19.19 10.08
C SER A 145 2.04 18.40 11.38
N ILE A 146 1.29 17.31 11.53
CA ILE A 146 1.18 16.49 12.73
C ILE A 146 1.65 15.08 12.38
N ILE A 147 2.84 14.72 12.88
CA ILE A 147 3.42 13.39 12.71
C ILE A 147 3.74 12.84 14.10
N ASN A 148 3.06 11.78 14.48
CA ASN A 148 3.31 11.08 15.74
C ASN A 148 4.40 10.03 15.55
N ASP A 149 5.26 9.83 16.56
CA ASP A 149 6.10 8.63 16.61
C ASP A 149 5.23 7.43 17.01
N VAL A 150 4.89 6.60 16.02
CA VAL A 150 3.99 5.45 16.20
C VAL A 150 4.79 4.18 16.42
N LYS A 151 4.45 3.48 17.51
CA LYS A 151 4.85 2.08 17.75
C LYS A 151 3.61 1.18 17.62
N VAL A 152 3.78 -0.01 17.08
CA VAL A 152 2.69 -0.94 16.77
C VAL A 152 2.86 -2.25 17.54
N ALA A 153 1.80 -2.68 18.22
CA ALA A 153 1.68 -4.04 18.74
C ALA A 153 0.77 -4.85 17.81
N LEU A 154 1.33 -5.82 17.08
CA LEU A 154 0.62 -6.70 16.17
C LEU A 154 0.14 -7.96 16.90
N GLY A 155 -1.17 -8.08 17.12
CA GLY A 155 -1.78 -9.25 17.75
C GLY A 155 -2.18 -10.33 16.74
N ILE A 156 -1.68 -11.55 16.92
CA ILE A 156 -2.05 -12.74 16.15
C ILE A 156 -2.75 -13.72 17.10
N CYS A 157 -4.04 -13.98 16.85
CA CYS A 157 -4.79 -15.05 17.53
C CYS A 157 -4.77 -16.31 16.65
N THR A 158 -4.40 -17.46 17.20
CA THR A 158 -4.31 -18.71 16.45
C THR A 158 -4.82 -19.92 17.24
N TYR A 159 -5.25 -20.95 16.52
CA TYR A 159 -5.65 -22.26 17.05
C TYR A 159 -5.31 -23.32 16.00
N LYS A 160 -4.28 -24.14 16.25
CA LYS A 160 -3.87 -25.25 15.37
C LYS A 160 -3.64 -24.84 13.90
N ARG A 161 -2.88 -23.74 13.70
CA ARG A 161 -2.49 -23.20 12.38
C ARG A 161 -1.00 -22.89 12.33
N GLU A 162 -0.20 -23.83 12.79
CA GLU A 162 1.24 -23.72 13.01
C GLU A 162 1.96 -23.28 11.73
N GLU A 163 1.69 -23.95 10.61
CA GLU A 163 2.32 -23.64 9.31
C GLU A 163 2.07 -22.18 8.88
N PHE A 164 0.85 -21.68 9.01
CA PHE A 164 0.51 -20.29 8.69
C PHE A 164 1.21 -19.31 9.63
N VAL A 165 1.29 -19.62 10.92
CA VAL A 165 1.97 -18.77 11.90
C VAL A 165 3.46 -18.70 11.57
N TYR A 166 4.11 -19.83 11.31
CA TYR A 166 5.53 -19.87 10.98
C TYR A 166 5.83 -19.13 9.67
N LYS A 167 5.02 -19.31 8.62
CA LYS A 167 5.15 -18.57 7.36
C LYS A 167 4.99 -17.06 7.57
N ASN A 168 3.98 -16.64 8.34
CA ASN A 168 3.74 -15.22 8.62
C ASN A 168 4.88 -14.60 9.44
N ILE A 169 5.40 -15.31 10.43
CA ILE A 169 6.54 -14.85 11.23
C ILE A 169 7.78 -14.68 10.36
N ALA A 170 8.09 -15.65 9.49
CA ALA A 170 9.22 -15.55 8.57
C ALA A 170 9.09 -14.31 7.66
N SER A 171 7.90 -14.07 7.11
CA SER A 171 7.62 -12.88 6.28
C SER A 171 7.73 -11.56 7.06
N LEU A 172 7.22 -11.51 8.30
CA LEU A 172 7.34 -10.33 9.17
C LEU A 172 8.80 -10.05 9.52
N LYS A 173 9.60 -11.08 9.80
CA LYS A 173 11.04 -10.94 10.07
C LYS A 173 11.77 -10.37 8.87
N SER A 174 11.66 -11.02 7.71
CA SER A 174 12.39 -10.60 6.50
C SER A 174 11.96 -9.23 5.97
N SER A 175 10.69 -8.85 6.14
CA SER A 175 10.15 -7.63 5.54
C SER A 175 10.15 -6.43 6.50
N ILE A 176 10.09 -6.67 7.82
CA ILE A 176 9.89 -5.62 8.83
C ILE A 176 10.88 -5.72 10.00
N LEU A 177 10.89 -6.83 10.76
CA LEU A 177 11.55 -6.86 12.06
C LEU A 177 13.08 -6.89 11.96
N ASP A 178 13.61 -7.61 10.98
CA ASP A 178 15.05 -7.76 10.71
C ASP A 178 15.48 -6.94 9.48
N ASN A 179 14.57 -6.18 8.89
CA ASN A 179 14.84 -5.35 7.72
C ASN A 179 15.12 -3.90 8.11
N ALA A 180 16.40 -3.54 8.21
CA ALA A 180 16.81 -2.18 8.55
C ALA A 180 16.33 -1.10 7.56
N SER A 181 15.95 -1.46 6.32
CA SER A 181 15.38 -0.51 5.36
C SER A 181 13.89 -0.23 5.60
N SER A 182 13.22 -1.05 6.42
CA SER A 182 11.81 -0.86 6.77
C SER A 182 11.64 0.30 7.74
N THR A 183 10.71 1.21 7.45
CA THR A 183 10.36 2.33 8.35
C THR A 183 9.73 1.86 9.67
N LEU A 184 9.30 0.59 9.71
CA LEU A 184 8.70 -0.07 10.88
C LEU A 184 9.70 -0.91 11.68
N CYS A 185 10.94 -1.07 11.20
CA CYS A 185 11.98 -1.81 11.92
C CYS A 185 12.23 -1.18 13.30
N GLY A 186 12.22 -2.00 14.35
CA GLY A 186 12.33 -1.54 15.74
C GLY A 186 11.10 -0.81 16.30
N LYS A 187 10.02 -0.65 15.52
CA LYS A 187 8.75 -0.02 15.94
C LYS A 187 7.58 -1.00 16.08
N VAL A 188 7.78 -2.27 15.72
CA VAL A 188 6.75 -3.31 15.77
C VAL A 188 7.11 -4.38 16.81
N LYS A 189 6.14 -4.73 17.65
CA LYS A 189 6.17 -5.92 18.51
C LYS A 189 5.05 -6.86 18.09
N VAL A 190 5.33 -8.15 17.98
CA VAL A 190 4.36 -9.17 17.59
C VAL A 190 3.97 -9.98 18.83
N ILE A 191 2.68 -10.14 19.03
CA ILE A 191 2.11 -10.88 20.17
C ILE A 191 1.23 -11.97 19.61
N ILE A 192 1.54 -13.22 19.95
CA ILE A 192 0.83 -14.40 19.47
C ILE A 192 0.09 -15.01 20.66
N SER A 193 -1.24 -14.98 20.61
CA SER A 193 -2.10 -15.74 21.50
C SER A 193 -2.36 -17.10 20.90
N ASP A 194 -1.66 -18.11 21.38
CA ASP A 194 -1.84 -19.51 21.00
C ASP A 194 -2.96 -20.15 21.82
N ASN A 195 -4.16 -20.15 21.24
CA ASN A 195 -5.32 -20.78 21.87
C ASN A 195 -5.30 -22.31 21.74
N GLY A 196 -4.43 -22.86 20.89
CA GLY A 196 -4.25 -24.29 20.70
C GLY A 196 -3.20 -24.90 21.62
N CYS A 197 -2.35 -24.06 22.23
CA CYS A 197 -1.16 -24.45 22.98
C CYS A 197 -0.30 -25.47 22.20
N SER A 198 -0.15 -25.25 20.89
CA SER A 198 0.41 -26.20 19.95
C SER A 198 1.59 -25.65 19.15
N LEU A 199 1.91 -24.37 19.28
CA LEU A 199 3.12 -23.77 18.70
C LEU A 199 4.37 -24.15 19.50
N ASP A 200 5.47 -24.39 18.79
CA ASP A 200 6.80 -24.45 19.39
C ASP A 200 7.30 -23.03 19.66
N LYS A 201 7.10 -22.56 20.90
CA LYS A 201 7.48 -21.21 21.32
C LYS A 201 8.98 -20.96 21.23
N ALA A 202 9.82 -21.99 21.39
CA ALA A 202 11.26 -21.84 21.32
C ALA A 202 11.71 -21.52 19.88
N GLN A 203 10.97 -21.98 18.88
CA GLN A 203 11.23 -21.69 17.48
C GLN A 203 10.88 -20.24 17.09
N ILE A 204 9.85 -19.65 17.71
CA ILE A 204 9.26 -18.39 17.23
C ILE A 204 9.50 -17.18 18.12
N SER A 205 9.73 -17.37 19.41
CA SER A 205 9.84 -16.25 20.35
C SER A 205 11.22 -15.60 20.26
N ASP A 206 11.27 -14.27 20.29
CA ASP A 206 12.51 -13.51 20.33
C ASP A 206 12.32 -12.11 20.95
N LYS A 207 13.25 -11.18 20.71
CA LYS A 207 13.20 -9.81 21.24
C LYS A 207 11.97 -9.01 20.80
N ASP A 208 11.39 -9.31 19.64
CA ASP A 208 10.26 -8.59 19.04
C ASP A 208 8.98 -9.44 18.97
N ILE A 209 9.08 -10.77 19.18
CA ILE A 209 7.96 -11.71 19.10
C ILE A 209 7.74 -12.40 20.45
N THR A 210 6.56 -12.20 21.03
CA THR A 210 6.11 -12.86 22.25
C THR A 210 4.97 -13.83 21.93
N CYS A 211 5.16 -15.13 22.21
CA CYS A 211 4.09 -16.12 22.12
C CYS A 211 3.61 -16.55 23.51
N VAL A 212 2.30 -16.47 23.75
CA VAL A 212 1.66 -16.86 25.01
C VAL A 212 0.58 -17.92 24.78
N ASP A 213 0.54 -18.91 25.66
CA ASP A 213 -0.59 -19.85 25.70
C ASP A 213 -1.84 -19.14 26.18
N ASN A 214 -2.97 -19.54 25.61
CA ASN A 214 -4.28 -19.09 26.02
C ASN A 214 -5.27 -20.26 25.99
N LEU A 215 -6.29 -20.20 26.83
CA LEU A 215 -7.40 -21.14 26.71
C LEU A 215 -8.11 -20.93 25.36
N ASN A 216 -8.75 -21.97 24.84
CA ASN A 216 -9.57 -21.84 23.63
C ASN A 216 -10.86 -21.05 23.92
N LEU A 217 -10.75 -19.73 23.89
CA LEU A 217 -11.83 -18.76 24.16
C LEU A 217 -12.29 -18.06 22.88
N GLY A 218 -12.08 -18.71 21.73
CA GLY A 218 -12.35 -18.14 20.41
C GLY A 218 -11.51 -16.91 20.07
N GLY A 219 -11.87 -16.23 18.98
CA GLY A 219 -11.16 -15.05 18.49
C GLY A 219 -11.18 -13.89 19.49
N SER A 220 -12.33 -13.61 20.10
CA SER A 220 -12.46 -12.53 21.09
C SER A 220 -11.52 -12.72 22.29
N GLY A 221 -11.43 -13.95 22.81
CA GLY A 221 -10.52 -14.25 23.92
C GLY A 221 -9.05 -14.16 23.52
N GLY A 222 -8.69 -14.61 22.31
CA GLY A 222 -7.30 -14.50 21.83
C GLY A 222 -6.88 -13.06 21.53
N PHE A 223 -7.72 -12.26 20.87
CA PHE A 223 -7.42 -10.83 20.69
C PHE A 223 -7.40 -10.05 22.00
N THR A 224 -8.28 -10.39 22.96
CA THR A 224 -8.23 -9.84 24.32
C THR A 224 -6.89 -10.16 24.99
N ARG A 225 -6.41 -11.40 24.84
CA ARG A 225 -5.09 -11.78 25.35
C ARG A 225 -3.99 -10.96 24.70
N CYS A 226 -4.00 -10.79 23.38
CA CYS A 226 -3.04 -9.93 22.69
C CYS A 226 -3.05 -8.49 23.23
N MET A 227 -4.22 -7.89 23.48
CA MET A 227 -4.32 -6.54 24.06
C MET A 227 -3.78 -6.47 25.49
N ILE A 228 -4.02 -7.49 26.31
CA ILE A 228 -3.48 -7.57 27.69
C ILE A 228 -1.94 -7.60 27.66
N GLU A 229 -1.35 -8.43 26.79
CA GLU A 229 0.10 -8.49 26.65
C GLU A 229 0.68 -7.19 26.07
N ALA A 230 0.00 -6.56 25.11
CA ALA A 230 0.43 -5.30 24.52
C ALA A 230 0.53 -4.18 25.58
N LYS A 231 -0.39 -4.15 26.54
CA LYS A 231 -0.35 -3.19 27.66
C LYS A 231 0.86 -3.35 28.58
N LYS A 232 1.52 -4.51 28.60
CA LYS A 232 2.73 -4.73 29.40
C LYS A 232 4.01 -4.22 28.71
N LEU A 233 3.92 -3.90 27.42
CA LEU A 233 5.02 -3.36 26.61
C LEU A 233 5.06 -1.82 26.62
N MET A 234 4.02 -1.18 27.14
CA MET A 234 3.89 0.27 27.34
C MET A 234 4.38 0.64 28.75
#